data_AF-A0A0L0TFF2-F1
#
_entry.id   AF-A0A0L0TFF2-F1
#
_cell.length_a   1.000
_cell.length_b   1.000
_cell.length_c   1.000
_cell.angle_alpha   90.00
_cell.angle_beta   90.00
_cell.angle_gamma   90.00
#
_symmetry.space_group_name_H-M   'P 1'
#
loop_
_entity.id
_entity.type
_entity.pdbx_description
1 polymer ?
#
loop_
_entity_poly.entity_id
_entity_poly.type
_entity_poly.pdbx_seq_one_letter_code
_entity_poly.pdbx_strand_id
1 'polypeptide(L)'
;MARPPAPPPARDLGGFGPNRPDHDGHDRHATSSTLPQEQYPSPDDVMEIHNNELLHTVLACPPLEAIDDLINAVNQTLVHDLLDDLQQNLPTWTDGHVPDLDDQAAFQLESRFSAALDKDWTRFEIYAMQAVFAVPPNLYLPLPHEQDLSPPQPGEEAALDHDMHQLRHRLYALRTLQDRLSVASAHMADQIQALESVEAALATLESAPAIDLAQPAADLTTTTHAVLAGPVPAPTGVPSKTVAWVRQEVARVVQPVETDDNHGAVGHAARSDDALPPALLDEYAHDLAVSAVLDDAGELLVDRSGARRDAA
;
A
#
# COMPACT_ATOMS: atom_id res chain seq x y z
N MET A 1 60.93 36.21 -15.95
CA MET A 1 59.46 36.37 -16.02
C MET A 1 59.05 37.25 -14.85
N ALA A 2 58.58 38.48 -15.14
CA ALA A 2 58.37 39.54 -14.16
C ALA A 2 56.96 39.45 -13.55
N ARG A 3 56.86 39.62 -12.22
CA ARG A 3 55.60 39.69 -11.47
C ARG A 3 54.83 40.99 -11.81
N PRO A 4 53.49 40.94 -11.96
CA PRO A 4 52.69 42.14 -12.14
C PRO A 4 52.54 42.94 -10.83
N PRO A 5 52.40 44.28 -10.89
CA PRO A 5 52.29 45.15 -9.73
C PRO A 5 50.89 45.11 -9.09
N ALA A 6 50.85 45.32 -7.77
CA ALA A 6 49.65 45.32 -6.94
C ALA A 6 48.75 46.55 -7.17
N PRO A 7 47.42 46.42 -7.00
CA PRO A 7 46.47 47.53 -7.11
C PRO A 7 46.49 48.47 -5.87
N PRO A 8 46.17 49.77 -6.05
CA PRO A 8 46.15 50.75 -4.98
C PRO A 8 44.90 50.65 -4.08
N PRO A 9 44.99 51.10 -2.81
CA PRO A 9 43.88 51.03 -1.85
C PRO A 9 42.75 52.02 -2.18
N ALA A 10 41.51 51.53 -2.10
CA ALA A 10 40.30 52.33 -2.26
C ALA A 10 40.14 53.33 -1.11
N ARG A 11 39.80 54.57 -1.49
CA ARG A 11 39.59 55.70 -0.60
C ARG A 11 38.27 55.58 0.14
N ASP A 12 38.39 55.74 1.45
CA ASP A 12 37.33 56.00 2.42
C ASP A 12 36.71 57.38 2.15
N LEU A 13 35.39 57.43 1.95
CA LEU A 13 34.63 58.68 1.86
C LEU A 13 33.42 58.59 2.79
N GLY A 14 33.71 58.87 4.07
CA GLY A 14 32.69 59.28 5.03
C GLY A 14 32.05 60.60 4.59
N GLY A 15 30.72 60.55 4.40
CA GLY A 15 29.87 61.71 4.16
C GLY A 15 28.90 61.88 5.30
N PHE A 16 29.25 62.74 6.25
CA PHE A 16 28.34 63.33 7.23
C PHE A 16 27.21 64.10 6.51
N GLY A 17 25.96 63.83 6.89
CA GLY A 17 24.78 64.61 6.49
C GLY A 17 23.95 64.97 7.73
N PRO A 18 23.49 66.24 7.88
CA PRO A 18 22.99 66.76 9.15
C PRO A 18 21.49 66.54 9.39
N ASN A 19 21.18 66.41 10.68
CA ASN A 19 19.90 66.61 11.36
C ASN A 19 18.88 67.54 10.67
N ARG A 20 17.63 67.05 10.56
CA ARG A 20 16.35 67.73 10.92
C ARG A 20 15.14 66.96 10.34
N PRO A 21 13.91 67.23 10.78
CA PRO A 21 13.39 67.34 12.15
C PRO A 21 12.21 66.35 12.36
N ASP A 22 11.81 66.18 13.62
CA ASP A 22 10.57 65.48 14.00
C ASP A 22 9.35 66.06 13.26
N HIS A 23 8.63 65.19 12.57
CA HIS A 23 7.29 65.46 12.08
C HIS A 23 6.36 64.34 12.54
N ASP A 24 5.72 64.58 13.69
CA ASP A 24 4.46 63.95 14.04
C ASP A 24 3.44 64.24 12.94
N GLY A 25 2.91 63.17 12.34
CA GLY A 25 1.95 63.24 11.26
C GLY A 25 1.26 61.89 11.10
N HIS A 26 0.10 61.77 11.73
CA HIS A 26 -0.86 60.70 11.55
C HIS A 26 -1.04 60.33 10.08
N ASP A 27 -0.56 59.16 9.66
CA ASP A 27 -1.04 58.53 8.44
C ASP A 27 -1.55 57.12 8.69
N ARG A 28 -2.80 56.99 8.28
CA ARG A 28 -3.67 55.85 8.48
C ARG A 28 -3.08 54.64 7.76
N HIS A 29 -3.13 53.50 8.44
CA HIS A 29 -2.91 52.18 7.87
C HIS A 29 -3.73 51.98 6.58
N ALA A 30 -3.14 52.29 5.44
CA ALA A 30 -3.46 51.59 4.21
C ALA A 30 -2.70 50.26 4.32
N THR A 31 -3.39 49.21 4.75
CA THR A 31 -2.95 47.84 4.59
C THR A 31 -2.84 47.57 3.09
N SER A 32 -1.70 47.95 2.50
CA SER A 32 -1.28 47.46 1.20
C SER A 32 -1.25 45.96 1.33
N SER A 33 -2.25 45.30 0.75
CA SER A 33 -2.26 43.86 0.56
C SER A 33 -1.14 43.55 -0.42
N THR A 34 0.08 43.49 0.10
CA THR A 34 1.19 42.78 -0.52
C THR A 34 0.79 41.31 -0.48
N LEU A 35 0.04 40.89 -1.50
CA LEU A 35 0.05 39.50 -1.91
C LEU A 35 1.52 39.07 -1.94
N PRO A 36 1.90 37.93 -1.33
CA PRO A 36 3.25 37.44 -1.44
C PRO A 36 3.57 37.40 -2.93
N GLN A 37 4.56 38.20 -3.36
CA GLN A 37 5.13 38.02 -4.69
C GLN A 37 5.64 36.58 -4.67
N GLU A 38 4.94 35.69 -5.36
CA GLU A 38 5.46 34.40 -5.74
C GLU A 38 6.79 34.71 -6.43
N GLN A 39 7.87 34.50 -5.69
CA GLN A 39 9.20 34.72 -6.16
C GLN A 39 9.45 33.54 -7.09
N TYR A 40 9.07 33.73 -8.36
CA TYR A 40 9.30 32.72 -9.39
C TYR A 40 10.79 32.40 -9.37
N PRO A 41 11.16 31.11 -9.31
CA PRO A 41 12.56 30.70 -9.30
C PRO A 41 13.27 31.35 -10.49
N SER A 42 14.52 31.78 -10.27
CA SER A 42 15.34 32.33 -11.34
C SER A 42 15.41 31.31 -12.48
N PRO A 43 15.49 31.72 -13.76
CA PRO A 43 15.72 30.79 -14.87
C PRO A 43 16.90 29.84 -14.63
N ASP A 44 17.93 30.31 -13.91
CA ASP A 44 19.07 29.49 -13.51
C ASP A 44 18.69 28.41 -12.48
N ASP A 45 17.82 28.76 -11.51
CA ASP A 45 17.31 27.82 -10.50
C ASP A 45 16.44 26.73 -11.16
N VAL A 46 15.63 27.10 -12.16
CA VAL A 46 14.79 26.15 -12.91
C VAL A 46 15.63 25.15 -13.70
N MET A 47 16.75 25.59 -14.28
CA MET A 47 17.68 24.71 -14.99
C MET A 47 18.42 23.77 -14.04
N GLU A 48 18.78 24.24 -12.85
CA GLU A 48 19.43 23.41 -11.83
C GLU A 48 18.48 22.33 -11.27
N ILE A 49 17.22 22.71 -11.02
CA ILE A 49 16.17 21.75 -10.60
C ILE A 49 15.96 20.69 -11.67
N HIS A 50 15.82 21.09 -12.94
CA HIS A 50 15.63 20.15 -14.05
C HIS A 50 16.82 19.19 -14.22
N ASN A 51 18.04 19.70 -14.05
CA ASN A 51 19.25 18.88 -14.12
C ASN A 51 19.27 17.82 -13.00
N ASN A 52 18.95 18.22 -11.76
CA ASN A 52 18.86 17.27 -10.65
C ASN A 52 17.78 16.21 -10.89
N GLU A 53 16.58 16.60 -11.33
CA GLU A 53 15.50 15.65 -11.66
C GLU A 53 15.89 14.65 -12.77
N LEU A 54 16.59 15.13 -13.80
CA LEU A 54 17.07 14.30 -14.89
C LEU A 54 18.09 13.28 -14.39
N LEU A 55 19.08 13.73 -13.60
CA LEU A 55 20.10 12.85 -13.02
C LEU A 55 19.50 11.81 -12.09
N HIS A 56 18.56 12.21 -11.23
CA HIS A 56 17.82 11.29 -10.37
C HIS A 56 17.13 10.19 -11.18
N THR A 57 16.53 10.56 -12.31
CA THR A 57 15.80 9.60 -13.13
C THR A 57 16.74 8.67 -13.90
N VAL A 58 17.88 9.18 -14.38
CA VAL A 58 18.88 8.38 -15.11
C VAL A 58 19.63 7.42 -14.19
N LEU A 59 20.02 7.89 -13.01
CA LEU A 59 20.82 7.12 -12.06
C LEU A 59 19.96 6.24 -11.14
N ALA A 60 18.64 6.45 -11.13
CA ALA A 60 17.69 5.87 -10.17
C ALA A 60 18.00 6.20 -8.69
N CYS A 61 18.97 7.07 -8.44
CA CYS A 61 19.33 7.60 -7.13
C CYS A 61 19.87 9.04 -7.25
N PRO A 62 19.77 9.86 -6.20
CA PRO A 62 20.47 11.13 -6.12
C PRO A 62 21.99 10.94 -6.29
N PRO A 63 22.66 11.75 -7.13
CA PRO A 63 24.12 11.71 -7.24
C PRO A 63 24.85 11.88 -5.90
N LEU A 64 24.28 12.71 -5.00
CA LEU A 64 24.82 12.94 -3.67
C LEU A 64 24.80 11.66 -2.82
N GLU A 65 23.70 10.90 -2.86
CA GLU A 65 23.58 9.63 -2.13
C GLU A 65 24.59 8.60 -2.64
N ALA A 66 24.80 8.54 -3.97
CA ALA A 66 25.83 7.66 -4.54
C ALA A 66 27.27 8.04 -4.12
N ILE A 67 27.55 9.34 -3.98
CA ILE A 67 28.85 9.82 -3.49
C ILE A 67 28.99 9.51 -1.99
N ASP A 68 27.96 9.73 -1.19
CA ASP A 68 27.94 9.43 0.24
C ASP A 68 28.18 7.94 0.49
N ASP A 69 27.51 7.06 -0.24
CA ASP A 69 27.72 5.62 -0.17
C ASP A 69 29.15 5.21 -0.51
N LEU A 70 29.76 5.85 -1.52
CA LEU A 70 31.16 5.64 -1.87
C LEU A 70 32.09 6.08 -0.74
N ILE A 71 31.87 7.26 -0.16
CA ILE A 71 32.68 7.77 0.96
C ILE A 71 32.55 6.85 2.17
N ASN A 72 31.34 6.41 2.48
CA ASN A 72 31.07 5.46 3.57
C ASN A 72 31.77 4.12 3.33
N ALA A 73 31.70 3.58 2.12
CA ALA A 73 32.39 2.34 1.75
C ALA A 73 33.92 2.48 1.87
N VAL A 74 34.48 3.58 1.39
CA VAL A 74 35.92 3.85 1.51
C VAL A 74 36.35 4.01 2.96
N ASN A 75 35.57 4.73 3.77
CA ASN A 75 35.86 4.87 5.19
C ASN A 75 35.82 3.51 5.89
N GLN A 76 34.79 2.70 5.63
CA GLN A 76 34.70 1.35 6.20
C GLN A 76 35.93 0.50 5.82
N THR A 77 36.30 0.48 4.54
CA THR A 77 37.41 -0.36 4.07
C THR A 77 38.79 0.15 4.48
N LEU A 78 39.07 1.44 4.30
CA LEU A 78 40.42 1.99 4.51
C LEU A 78 40.66 2.42 5.96
N VAL A 79 39.64 2.90 6.66
CA VAL A 79 39.80 3.36 8.04
C VAL A 79 39.62 2.19 8.99
N HIS A 80 38.57 1.39 8.84
CA HIS A 80 38.29 0.32 9.81
C HIS A 80 38.94 -1.00 9.41
N ASP A 81 38.58 -1.55 8.25
CA ASP A 81 39.01 -2.91 7.88
C ASP A 81 40.55 -3.00 7.71
N LEU A 82 41.17 -2.02 7.04
CA LEU A 82 42.62 -2.00 6.83
C LEU A 82 43.42 -1.77 8.12
N LEU A 83 42.92 -0.93 9.05
CA LEU A 83 43.61 -0.70 10.32
C LEU A 83 43.48 -1.91 11.24
N ASP A 84 42.32 -2.56 11.26
CA ASP A 84 42.12 -3.81 11.97
C ASP A 84 43.03 -4.91 11.41
N ASP A 85 43.11 -5.05 10.09
CA ASP A 85 44.02 -5.98 9.43
C ASP A 85 45.49 -5.66 9.75
N LEU A 86 45.86 -4.37 9.78
CA LEU A 86 47.20 -3.95 10.15
C LEU A 86 47.48 -4.34 11.60
N GLN A 87 46.59 -4.03 12.55
CA GLN A 87 46.77 -4.38 13.95
C GLN A 87 46.92 -5.89 14.16
N GLN A 88 46.10 -6.70 13.49
CA GLN A 88 46.10 -8.16 13.64
C GLN A 88 47.32 -8.81 12.97
N ASN A 89 47.79 -8.28 11.85
CA ASN A 89 48.84 -8.90 11.05
C ASN A 89 50.24 -8.28 11.24
N LEU A 90 50.37 -7.12 11.89
CA LEU A 90 51.66 -6.46 12.13
C LEU A 90 52.69 -7.38 12.81
N PRO A 91 52.35 -8.17 13.85
CA PRO A 91 53.32 -9.05 14.50
C PRO A 91 53.79 -10.16 13.57
N THR A 92 52.88 -10.66 12.73
CA THR A 92 53.14 -11.69 11.71
C THR A 92 54.03 -11.15 10.59
N TRP A 93 53.79 -9.92 10.11
CA TRP A 93 54.57 -9.31 9.03
C TRP A 93 55.96 -8.84 9.46
N THR A 94 56.18 -8.66 10.75
CA THR A 94 57.43 -8.14 11.30
C THR A 94 58.27 -9.21 12.00
N ASP A 95 57.89 -10.50 11.91
CA ASP A 95 58.53 -11.61 12.62
C ASP A 95 58.70 -11.30 14.13
N GLY A 96 57.72 -10.59 14.73
CA GLY A 96 57.76 -10.15 16.12
C GLY A 96 58.79 -9.06 16.48
N HIS A 97 59.40 -8.39 15.49
CA HIS A 97 60.38 -7.31 15.72
C HIS A 97 59.73 -5.97 16.07
N VAL A 98 58.45 -5.79 15.71
CA VAL A 98 57.66 -4.62 16.08
C VAL A 98 56.65 -5.05 17.15
N PRO A 99 56.57 -4.34 18.29
CA PRO A 99 55.55 -4.63 19.30
C PRO A 99 54.14 -4.44 18.71
N ASP A 100 53.15 -5.09 19.31
CA ASP A 100 51.75 -4.92 18.95
C ASP A 100 51.40 -3.43 18.88
N LEU A 101 50.62 -3.05 17.88
CA LEU A 101 50.20 -1.66 17.74
C LEU A 101 49.21 -1.34 18.86
N ASP A 102 49.69 -0.67 19.90
CA ASP A 102 48.87 -0.22 21.02
C ASP A 102 47.56 0.43 20.51
N ASP A 103 46.44 0.15 21.17
CA ASP A 103 45.12 0.69 20.81
C ASP A 103 45.14 2.22 20.68
N GLN A 104 45.95 2.88 21.50
CA GLN A 104 46.14 4.33 21.47
C GLN A 104 46.90 4.82 20.22
N ALA A 105 47.83 4.03 19.70
CA ALA A 105 48.56 4.34 18.47
C ALA A 105 47.69 4.06 17.23
N ALA A 106 46.93 2.97 17.25
CA ALA A 106 45.96 2.64 16.20
C ALA A 106 44.87 3.72 16.10
N PHE A 107 44.28 4.13 17.23
CA PHE A 107 43.30 5.21 17.26
C PHE A 107 43.87 6.56 16.76
N GLN A 108 45.14 6.86 17.05
CA GLN A 108 45.79 8.07 16.52
C GLN A 108 46.02 7.98 15.01
N LEU A 109 46.36 6.80 14.50
CA LEU A 109 46.52 6.56 13.07
C LEU A 109 45.18 6.69 12.35
N GLU A 110 44.14 6.07 12.89
CA GLU A 110 42.75 6.16 12.44
C GLU A 110 42.30 7.63 12.36
N SER A 111 42.39 8.36 13.47
CA SER A 111 41.96 9.75 13.54
C SER A 111 42.71 10.64 12.53
N ARG A 112 44.03 10.43 12.35
CA ARG A 112 44.81 11.19 11.36
C ARG A 112 44.45 10.83 9.93
N PHE A 113 44.19 9.56 9.66
CA PHE A 113 43.84 9.09 8.34
C PHE A 113 42.44 9.56 7.95
N SER A 114 41.45 9.43 8.84
CA SER A 114 40.11 9.98 8.66
C SER A 114 40.13 11.49 8.44
N ALA A 115 40.90 12.25 9.23
CA ALA A 115 40.99 13.70 9.05
C ALA A 115 41.67 14.11 7.74
N ALA A 116 42.61 13.31 7.23
CA ALA A 116 43.24 13.55 5.93
C ALA A 116 42.27 13.24 4.78
N LEU A 117 41.58 12.10 4.87
CA LEU A 117 40.62 11.65 3.88
C LEU A 117 39.40 12.57 3.77
N ASP A 118 38.83 13.00 4.89
CA ASP A 118 37.63 13.86 4.93
C ASP A 118 37.77 15.11 4.05
N LYS A 119 38.93 15.77 4.12
CA LYS A 119 39.23 16.97 3.33
C LYS A 119 39.32 16.69 1.83
N ASP A 120 39.92 15.57 1.45
CA ASP A 120 40.08 15.20 0.05
C ASP A 120 38.77 14.65 -0.53
N TRP A 121 37.97 13.95 0.28
CA TRP A 121 36.63 13.49 -0.09
C TRP A 121 35.63 14.64 -0.22
N THR A 122 35.68 15.65 0.64
CA THR A 122 34.89 16.88 0.46
C THR A 122 35.20 17.56 -0.89
N ARG A 123 36.49 17.59 -1.28
CA ARG A 123 36.89 18.14 -2.58
C ARG A 123 36.44 17.27 -3.75
N PHE A 124 36.51 15.95 -3.57
CA PHE A 124 36.02 14.99 -4.54
C PHE A 124 34.51 15.12 -4.74
N GLU A 125 33.73 15.23 -3.66
CA GLU A 125 32.28 15.43 -3.70
C GLU A 125 31.92 16.68 -4.53
N ILE A 126 32.54 17.83 -4.21
CA ILE A 126 32.34 19.07 -4.97
C ILE A 126 32.72 18.87 -6.45
N TYR A 127 33.87 18.24 -6.71
CA TYR A 127 34.31 17.99 -8.08
C TYR A 127 33.38 17.05 -8.85
N ALA A 128 32.93 15.97 -8.21
CA ALA A 128 32.03 14.99 -8.81
C ALA A 128 30.70 15.64 -9.17
N MET A 129 30.13 16.44 -8.28
CA MET A 129 28.91 17.19 -8.53
C MET A 129 29.06 18.22 -9.67
N GLN A 130 30.20 18.91 -9.74
CA GLN A 130 30.42 19.96 -10.74
C GLN A 130 30.89 19.47 -12.11
N ALA A 131 31.57 18.33 -12.19
CA ALA A 131 32.25 17.88 -13.40
C ALA A 131 31.77 16.52 -13.93
N VAL A 132 31.37 15.60 -13.05
CA VAL A 132 30.96 14.25 -13.44
C VAL A 132 29.45 14.16 -13.60
N PHE A 133 28.73 14.67 -12.60
CA PHE A 133 27.26 14.68 -12.57
C PHE A 133 26.67 15.97 -13.14
N ALA A 134 27.47 16.90 -13.63
CA ALA A 134 26.93 18.09 -14.28
C ALA A 134 26.49 17.80 -15.72
N VAL A 135 25.20 17.97 -16.01
CA VAL A 135 24.70 17.96 -17.39
C VAL A 135 24.91 19.35 -18.00
N PRO A 136 25.55 19.46 -19.18
CA PRO A 136 25.68 20.74 -19.85
C PRO A 136 24.30 21.34 -20.17
N PRO A 137 24.07 22.65 -19.95
CA PRO A 137 22.75 23.27 -20.07
C PRO A 137 22.17 23.25 -21.50
N ASN A 138 22.98 22.92 -22.50
CA ASN A 138 22.58 22.85 -23.91
C ASN A 138 22.48 21.41 -24.44
N LEU A 139 22.60 20.41 -23.57
CA LEU A 139 22.57 19.01 -23.97
C LEU A 139 21.19 18.41 -23.66
N TYR A 140 20.40 18.16 -24.70
CA TYR A 140 19.17 17.41 -24.57
C TYR A 140 19.51 15.92 -24.40
N LEU A 141 19.25 15.38 -23.21
CA LEU A 141 19.40 13.96 -22.91
C LEU A 141 18.01 13.32 -22.96
N PRO A 142 17.61 12.64 -24.05
CA PRO A 142 16.31 11.99 -24.10
C PRO A 142 16.28 10.87 -23.07
N LEU A 143 15.39 10.99 -22.09
CA LEU A 143 15.23 9.98 -21.05
C LEU A 143 14.72 8.67 -21.69
N PRO A 144 15.17 7.49 -21.24
CA PRO A 144 14.74 6.22 -21.84
C PRO A 144 13.21 6.02 -21.85
N HIS A 145 12.51 6.55 -20.84
CA HIS A 145 11.05 6.47 -20.76
C HIS A 145 10.33 7.51 -21.63
N GLU A 146 11.04 8.53 -22.13
CA GLU A 146 10.50 9.50 -23.09
C GLU A 146 10.64 9.03 -24.55
N GLN A 147 11.52 8.06 -24.82
CA GLN A 147 11.78 7.59 -26.19
C GLN A 147 10.57 6.93 -26.84
N ASP A 148 9.66 6.36 -26.03
CA ASP A 148 8.45 5.67 -26.49
C ASP A 148 7.17 6.51 -26.30
N LEU A 149 7.28 7.73 -25.77
CA LEU A 149 6.13 8.62 -25.59
C LEU A 149 5.81 9.32 -26.91
N SER A 150 5.14 8.61 -27.83
CA SER A 150 4.34 9.30 -28.83
C SER A 150 3.18 10.02 -28.13
N PRO A 151 2.89 11.29 -28.45
CA PRO A 151 1.73 11.97 -27.88
C PRO A 151 0.48 11.14 -28.21
N PRO A 152 -0.36 10.82 -27.21
CA PRO A 152 -1.51 9.95 -27.42
C PRO A 152 -2.41 10.56 -28.50
N GLN A 153 -2.91 9.74 -29.42
CA GLN A 153 -3.86 10.22 -30.41
C GLN A 153 -5.16 10.62 -29.70
N PRO A 154 -5.85 11.66 -30.17
CA PRO A 154 -7.11 12.07 -29.56
C PRO A 154 -8.12 10.90 -29.60
N GLY A 155 -8.51 10.43 -28.42
CA GLY A 155 -9.44 9.31 -28.24
C GLY A 155 -8.81 7.97 -27.82
N GLU A 156 -7.47 7.80 -27.92
CA GLU A 156 -6.79 6.59 -27.43
C GLU A 156 -6.90 6.47 -25.90
N GLU A 157 -6.76 7.57 -25.18
CA GLU A 157 -6.91 7.61 -23.72
C GLU A 157 -8.33 7.19 -23.28
N ALA A 158 -9.36 7.72 -23.93
CA ALA A 158 -10.74 7.35 -23.64
C ALA A 158 -11.05 5.87 -23.96
N ALA A 159 -10.46 5.33 -25.03
CA ALA A 159 -10.57 3.91 -25.36
C ALA A 159 -9.86 3.03 -24.31
N LEU A 160 -8.65 3.44 -23.90
CA LEU A 160 -7.90 2.74 -22.85
C LEU A 160 -8.64 2.76 -21.51
N ASP A 161 -9.23 3.89 -21.13
CA ASP A 161 -10.03 4.02 -19.92
C ASP A 161 -11.25 3.10 -19.95
N HIS A 162 -11.91 3.01 -21.10
CA HIS A 162 -13.03 2.10 -21.31
C HIS A 162 -12.58 0.64 -21.17
N ASP A 163 -11.47 0.25 -21.80
CA ASP A 163 -10.91 -1.10 -21.68
C ASP A 163 -10.49 -1.43 -20.25
N MET A 164 -9.90 -0.47 -19.53
CA MET A 164 -9.57 -0.61 -18.11
C MET A 164 -10.83 -0.83 -17.26
N HIS A 165 -11.92 -0.11 -17.53
CA HIS A 165 -13.19 -0.32 -16.85
C HIS A 165 -13.76 -1.71 -17.13
N GLN A 166 -13.76 -2.14 -18.41
CA GLN A 166 -14.18 -3.50 -18.77
C GLN A 166 -13.35 -4.57 -18.04
N LEU A 167 -12.03 -4.40 -17.98
CA LEU A 167 -11.13 -5.32 -17.27
C LEU A 167 -11.43 -5.37 -15.77
N ARG A 168 -11.68 -4.22 -15.12
CA ARG A 168 -12.09 -4.18 -13.71
C ARG A 168 -13.40 -4.95 -13.50
N HIS A 169 -14.40 -4.74 -14.34
CA HIS A 169 -15.67 -5.49 -14.25
C HIS A 169 -15.46 -7.00 -14.41
N ARG A 170 -14.65 -7.41 -15.39
CA ARG A 170 -14.32 -8.84 -15.58
C ARG A 170 -13.59 -9.41 -14.36
N LEU A 171 -12.66 -8.68 -13.75
CA LEU A 171 -11.98 -9.12 -12.54
C LEU A 171 -12.95 -9.26 -11.36
N TYR A 172 -13.89 -8.34 -11.18
CA TYR A 172 -14.92 -8.48 -10.15
C TYR A 172 -15.79 -9.71 -10.38
N ALA A 173 -16.24 -9.95 -11.61
CA ALA A 173 -17.03 -11.13 -11.96
C ALA A 173 -16.27 -12.44 -11.74
N LEU A 174 -14.97 -12.46 -12.06
CA LEU A 174 -14.12 -13.64 -11.80
C LEU A 174 -13.92 -13.88 -10.31
N ARG A 175 -13.75 -12.82 -9.51
CA ARG A 175 -13.62 -12.91 -8.07
C ARG A 175 -14.89 -13.44 -7.41
N THR A 176 -16.06 -12.92 -7.79
CA THR A 176 -17.33 -13.43 -7.25
C THR A 176 -17.58 -14.89 -7.65
N LEU A 177 -17.21 -15.28 -8.87
CA LEU A 177 -17.26 -16.67 -9.30
C LEU A 177 -16.31 -17.55 -8.48
N GLN A 178 -15.08 -17.10 -8.23
CA GLN A 178 -14.11 -17.81 -7.40
C GLN A 178 -14.63 -18.00 -5.97
N ASP A 179 -15.20 -16.95 -5.37
CA ASP A 179 -15.78 -17.01 -4.03
C ASP A 179 -16.93 -18.05 -4.01
N ARG A 180 -17.81 -18.04 -5.01
CA ARG A 180 -18.89 -19.04 -5.15
C ARG A 180 -18.36 -20.48 -5.29
N LEU A 181 -17.33 -20.68 -6.12
CA LEU A 181 -16.71 -22.00 -6.26
C LEU A 181 -16.08 -22.48 -4.96
N SER A 182 -15.47 -21.57 -4.18
CA SER A 182 -14.89 -21.91 -2.89
C SER A 182 -15.96 -22.39 -1.90
N VAL A 183 -17.10 -21.69 -1.82
CA VAL A 183 -18.24 -22.07 -0.97
C VAL A 183 -18.82 -23.41 -1.42
N ALA A 184 -19.04 -23.58 -2.73
CA ALA A 184 -19.54 -24.84 -3.28
C ALA A 184 -18.58 -26.01 -3.00
N SER A 185 -17.27 -25.79 -3.11
CA SER A 185 -16.26 -26.81 -2.82
C SER A 185 -16.23 -27.21 -1.35
N ALA A 186 -16.38 -26.26 -0.42
CA ALA A 186 -16.46 -26.53 1.01
C ALA A 186 -17.71 -27.35 1.33
N HIS A 187 -18.86 -26.97 0.78
CA HIS A 187 -20.11 -27.71 0.94
C HIS A 187 -20.01 -29.15 0.38
N MET A 188 -19.38 -29.34 -0.79
CA MET A 188 -19.13 -30.69 -1.32
C MET A 188 -18.22 -31.52 -0.42
N ALA A 189 -17.18 -30.90 0.18
CA ALA A 189 -16.31 -31.58 1.12
C ALA A 189 -17.08 -32.04 2.38
N ASP A 190 -17.95 -31.20 2.92
CA ASP A 190 -18.82 -31.54 4.05
C ASP A 190 -19.77 -32.70 3.70
N GLN A 191 -20.33 -32.71 2.49
CA GLN A 191 -21.18 -33.81 2.01
C GLN A 191 -20.40 -35.14 1.88
N ILE A 192 -19.19 -35.10 1.35
CA ILE A 192 -18.32 -36.28 1.25
C ILE A 192 -18.04 -36.83 2.64
N GLN A 193 -17.65 -35.97 3.60
CA GLN A 193 -17.39 -36.39 4.97
C GLN A 193 -18.63 -37.01 5.65
N ALA A 194 -19.82 -36.44 5.41
CA ALA A 194 -21.07 -37.00 5.91
C ALA A 194 -21.33 -38.40 5.34
N LEU A 195 -21.12 -38.60 4.03
CA LEU A 195 -21.27 -39.91 3.39
C LEU A 195 -20.26 -40.93 3.91
N GLU A 196 -18.99 -40.55 4.07
CA GLU A 196 -17.95 -41.40 4.65
C GLU A 196 -18.29 -41.83 6.09
N SER A 197 -18.88 -40.93 6.89
CA SER A 197 -19.33 -41.27 8.25
C SER A 197 -20.48 -42.30 8.26
N VAL A 198 -21.37 -42.23 7.28
CA VAL A 198 -22.47 -43.19 7.10
C VAL A 198 -21.93 -44.53 6.62
N GLU A 199 -20.99 -44.53 5.66
CA GLU A 199 -20.31 -45.74 5.18
C GLU A 199 -19.58 -46.44 6.34
N ALA A 200 -18.84 -45.70 7.16
CA ALA A 200 -18.18 -46.23 8.34
C ALA A 200 -19.19 -46.83 9.34
N ALA A 201 -20.32 -46.17 9.58
CA ALA A 201 -21.38 -46.70 10.44
C ALA A 201 -21.98 -48.00 9.87
N LEU A 202 -22.22 -48.07 8.55
CA LEU A 202 -22.70 -49.29 7.89
C LEU A 202 -21.68 -50.43 7.99
N ALA A 203 -20.39 -50.15 7.75
CA ALA A 203 -19.33 -51.13 7.91
C ALA A 203 -19.24 -51.70 9.34
N THR A 204 -19.46 -50.86 10.37
CA THR A 204 -19.53 -51.35 11.75
C THR A 204 -20.73 -52.27 11.99
N LEU A 205 -21.89 -51.96 11.41
CA LEU A 205 -23.10 -52.80 11.50
C LEU A 205 -22.92 -54.13 10.77
N GLU A 206 -22.26 -54.15 9.61
CA GLU A 206 -21.94 -55.37 8.86
C GLU A 206 -20.91 -56.25 9.58
N SER A 207 -19.93 -55.64 10.26
CA SER A 207 -18.93 -56.35 11.06
C SER A 207 -19.44 -56.85 12.41
N ALA A 208 -20.63 -56.42 12.84
CA ALA A 208 -21.21 -56.85 14.09
C ALA A 208 -21.52 -58.37 14.02
N PRO A 209 -21.19 -59.13 15.08
CA PRO A 209 -21.45 -60.57 15.09
C PRO A 209 -22.93 -60.82 14.84
N ALA A 210 -23.23 -61.71 13.88
CA ALA A 210 -24.59 -62.09 13.55
C ALA A 210 -25.31 -62.47 14.84
N ILE A 211 -26.31 -61.66 15.22
CA ILE A 211 -27.16 -61.95 16.38
C ILE A 211 -27.84 -63.27 16.05
N ASP A 212 -27.51 -64.32 16.81
CA ASP A 212 -28.16 -65.61 16.70
C ASP A 212 -29.63 -65.45 17.12
N LEU A 213 -30.48 -65.23 16.12
CA LEU A 213 -31.94 -65.05 16.25
C LEU A 213 -32.63 -66.29 16.83
N ALA A 214 -31.91 -67.38 17.09
CA ALA A 214 -32.44 -68.54 17.80
C ALA A 214 -32.66 -68.29 19.31
N GLN A 215 -32.12 -67.20 19.89
CA GLN A 215 -32.17 -66.96 21.33
C GLN A 215 -33.02 -65.81 21.93
N PRO A 216 -33.70 -64.89 21.21
CA PRO A 216 -34.42 -63.81 21.90
C PRO A 216 -35.91 -63.73 21.53
N ALA A 217 -36.74 -64.61 22.10
CA ALA A 217 -38.18 -64.36 22.20
C ALA A 217 -38.59 -63.85 23.61
N ALA A 218 -37.74 -64.03 24.62
CA ALA A 218 -38.07 -63.70 26.01
C ALA A 218 -37.72 -62.26 26.42
N ASP A 219 -36.69 -61.65 25.82
CA ASP A 219 -36.18 -60.34 26.27
C ASP A 219 -36.80 -59.13 25.54
N LEU A 220 -37.43 -59.34 24.38
CA LEU A 220 -38.04 -58.28 23.57
C LEU A 220 -39.31 -57.68 24.21
N THR A 221 -40.03 -58.45 25.03
CA THR A 221 -41.20 -57.95 25.79
C THR A 221 -40.82 -57.02 26.94
N THR A 222 -39.61 -57.17 27.50
CA THR A 222 -39.17 -56.41 28.67
C THR A 222 -38.68 -55.01 28.28
N THR A 223 -38.07 -54.87 27.11
CA THR A 223 -37.53 -53.60 26.61
C THR A 223 -38.58 -52.71 25.95
N THR A 224 -39.56 -53.28 25.23
CA THR A 224 -40.67 -52.50 24.65
C THR A 224 -41.55 -51.86 25.73
N HIS A 225 -41.74 -52.53 26.86
CA HIS A 225 -42.54 -52.01 27.97
C HIS A 225 -41.84 -50.86 28.73
N ALA A 226 -40.51 -50.79 28.71
CA ALA A 226 -39.74 -49.71 29.34
C ALA A 226 -39.71 -48.43 28.48
N VAL A 227 -39.71 -48.56 27.15
CA VAL A 227 -39.73 -47.42 26.23
C VAL A 227 -41.12 -46.79 26.13
N LEU A 228 -42.19 -47.60 26.20
CA LEU A 228 -43.58 -47.10 26.21
C LEU A 228 -44.03 -46.46 27.54
N ALA A 229 -43.33 -46.73 28.65
CA ALA A 229 -43.64 -46.16 29.97
C ALA A 229 -42.81 -44.90 30.33
N GLY A 230 -41.84 -44.53 29.50
CA GLY A 230 -41.03 -43.32 29.67
C GLY A 230 -41.79 -42.07 29.22
N PRO A 231 -41.65 -40.92 29.91
CA PRO A 231 -42.33 -39.68 29.54
C PRO A 231 -41.88 -39.25 28.14
N VAL A 232 -42.85 -39.17 27.22
CA VAL A 232 -42.65 -38.64 25.87
C VAL A 232 -42.18 -37.17 26.01
N PRO A 233 -40.95 -36.83 25.62
CA PRO A 233 -40.53 -35.43 25.63
C PRO A 233 -41.37 -34.67 24.61
N ALA A 234 -42.08 -33.65 25.08
CA ALA A 234 -42.89 -32.79 24.22
C ALA A 234 -42.01 -32.21 23.10
N PRO A 235 -42.53 -32.10 21.86
CA PRO A 235 -41.79 -31.46 20.78
C PRO A 235 -41.53 -30.01 21.17
N THR A 236 -40.26 -29.71 21.48
CA THR A 236 -39.79 -28.34 21.64
C THR A 236 -39.90 -27.66 20.29
N GLY A 237 -41.01 -26.95 20.09
CA GLY A 237 -41.20 -26.08 18.94
C GLY A 237 -40.03 -25.10 18.87
N VAL A 238 -39.34 -25.12 17.73
CA VAL A 238 -38.29 -24.17 17.40
C VAL A 238 -38.93 -22.76 17.44
N PRO A 239 -38.47 -21.84 18.29
CA PRO A 239 -39.07 -20.53 18.39
C PRO A 239 -38.83 -19.73 17.10
N SER A 240 -39.92 -19.41 16.42
CA SER A 240 -40.05 -18.51 15.26
C SER A 240 -39.64 -17.04 15.55
N LYS A 241 -38.58 -16.81 16.34
CA LYS A 241 -37.99 -15.49 16.53
C LYS A 241 -37.14 -15.07 15.34
N THR A 242 -36.48 -16.02 14.67
CA THR A 242 -35.67 -15.77 13.48
C THR A 242 -36.54 -15.28 12.32
N VAL A 243 -37.70 -15.91 12.09
CA VAL A 243 -38.63 -15.49 11.02
C VAL A 243 -39.26 -14.12 11.30
N ALA A 244 -39.53 -13.79 12.57
CA ALA A 244 -40.08 -12.48 12.94
C ALA A 244 -39.03 -11.35 12.86
N TRP A 245 -37.78 -11.62 13.23
CA TRP A 245 -36.66 -10.69 13.10
C TRP A 245 -36.31 -10.46 11.63
N VAL A 246 -36.25 -11.53 10.81
CA VAL A 246 -36.01 -11.44 9.36
C VAL A 246 -37.13 -10.65 8.66
N ARG A 247 -38.40 -10.86 9.00
CA ARG A 247 -39.50 -10.02 8.46
C ARG A 247 -39.39 -8.54 8.87
N GLN A 248 -38.90 -8.26 10.08
CA GLN A 248 -38.72 -6.89 10.57
C GLN A 248 -37.56 -6.19 9.87
N GLU A 249 -36.48 -6.91 9.54
CA GLU A 249 -35.32 -6.34 8.83
C GLU A 249 -35.57 -6.20 7.32
N VAL A 250 -36.33 -7.13 6.72
CA VAL A 250 -36.83 -7.01 5.33
C VAL A 250 -37.74 -5.77 5.18
N ALA A 251 -38.61 -5.49 6.15
CA ALA A 251 -39.45 -4.27 6.13
C ALA A 251 -38.65 -2.97 6.33
N ARG A 252 -37.39 -3.06 6.76
CA ARG A 252 -36.48 -1.94 7.01
C ARG A 252 -35.61 -1.63 5.81
N VAL A 253 -35.18 -2.66 5.08
CA VAL A 253 -34.38 -2.56 3.84
C VAL A 253 -35.26 -2.27 2.63
N VAL A 254 -36.52 -2.73 2.64
CA VAL A 254 -37.53 -2.44 1.60
C VAL A 254 -38.41 -1.27 2.03
N GLN A 255 -37.81 -0.14 2.41
CA GLN A 255 -38.51 1.12 2.24
C GLN A 255 -38.22 1.62 0.83
N PRO A 256 -39.24 1.85 -0.02
CA PRO A 256 -39.01 2.59 -1.25
C PRO A 256 -38.42 3.93 -0.85
N VAL A 257 -37.27 4.27 -1.45
CA VAL A 257 -36.80 5.66 -1.46
C VAL A 257 -37.91 6.42 -2.16
N GLU A 258 -38.78 7.07 -1.37
CA GLU A 258 -39.71 8.05 -1.90
C GLU A 258 -38.84 9.13 -2.53
N THR A 259 -38.73 9.11 -3.86
CA THR A 259 -38.17 10.24 -4.59
C THR A 259 -39.10 11.40 -4.34
N ASP A 260 -38.63 12.30 -3.48
CA ASP A 260 -39.26 13.55 -3.11
C ASP A 260 -39.26 14.47 -4.35
N ASP A 261 -40.15 14.17 -5.29
CA ASP A 261 -40.47 15.03 -6.42
C ASP A 261 -41.39 16.16 -5.92
N ASN A 262 -40.81 17.15 -5.25
CA ASN A 262 -41.50 18.41 -4.98
C ASN A 262 -40.59 19.63 -5.20
N HIS A 263 -40.58 20.05 -6.47
CA HIS A 263 -40.48 21.41 -7.01
C HIS A 263 -39.68 22.51 -6.27
N GLY A 264 -38.66 23.00 -6.97
CA GLY A 264 -38.07 24.33 -6.74
C GLY A 264 -37.11 24.76 -7.84
N ALA A 265 -37.65 25.24 -8.96
CA ALA A 265 -36.92 25.74 -10.12
C ALA A 265 -36.00 26.93 -9.82
N VAL A 266 -34.70 26.86 -10.21
CA VAL A 266 -33.95 27.98 -10.83
C VAL A 266 -32.88 27.38 -11.76
N GLY A 267 -32.90 27.80 -13.03
CA GLY A 267 -32.12 27.18 -14.09
C GLY A 267 -30.63 27.51 -14.10
N HIS A 268 -29.84 26.54 -14.54
CA HIS A 268 -28.63 26.79 -15.31
C HIS A 268 -28.43 25.65 -16.31
N ALA A 269 -28.39 26.01 -17.59
CA ALA A 269 -28.05 25.13 -18.68
C ALA A 269 -26.54 24.82 -18.63
N ALA A 270 -26.18 23.70 -18.02
CA ALA A 270 -24.89 23.05 -18.24
C ALA A 270 -25.18 21.59 -18.64
N ARG A 271 -24.62 21.22 -19.80
CA ARG A 271 -24.85 19.97 -20.50
C ARG A 271 -24.07 18.87 -19.79
N SER A 272 -24.73 18.16 -18.87
CA SER A 272 -24.24 16.95 -18.22
C SER A 272 -24.64 15.74 -19.07
N ASP A 273 -23.72 15.29 -19.91
CA ASP A 273 -23.83 14.08 -20.75
C ASP A 273 -23.09 12.88 -20.11
N ASP A 274 -23.04 12.85 -18.76
CA ASP A 274 -22.40 11.80 -17.95
C ASP A 274 -23.42 10.97 -17.13
N ALA A 275 -24.70 11.05 -17.48
CA ALA A 275 -25.67 10.11 -16.95
C ALA A 275 -25.46 8.75 -17.66
N LEU A 276 -24.99 7.76 -16.90
CA LEU A 276 -24.95 6.36 -17.34
C LEU A 276 -26.29 6.02 -18.03
N PRO A 277 -26.27 5.44 -19.25
CA PRO A 277 -27.48 5.16 -19.98
C PRO A 277 -28.39 4.28 -19.11
N PRO A 278 -29.69 4.59 -19.01
CA PRO A 278 -30.62 3.91 -18.10
C PRO A 278 -30.65 2.38 -18.29
N ALA A 279 -30.28 1.90 -19.47
CA ALA A 279 -30.10 0.47 -19.74
C ALA A 279 -29.02 -0.21 -18.87
N LEU A 280 -27.93 0.48 -18.52
CA LEU A 280 -26.88 -0.06 -17.65
C LEU A 280 -27.31 -0.06 -16.18
N LEU A 281 -28.15 0.88 -15.77
CA LEU A 281 -28.73 0.90 -14.42
C LEU A 281 -29.75 -0.24 -14.24
N ASP A 282 -30.54 -0.54 -15.27
CA ASP A 282 -31.47 -1.68 -15.27
C ASP A 282 -30.74 -3.03 -15.28
N GLU A 283 -29.62 -3.15 -16.01
CA GLU A 283 -28.76 -4.36 -15.99
C GLU A 283 -28.09 -4.55 -14.61
N TYR A 284 -27.62 -3.46 -14.00
CA TYR A 284 -27.03 -3.47 -12.65
C TYR A 284 -28.05 -3.82 -11.56
N ALA A 285 -29.29 -3.31 -11.66
CA ALA A 285 -30.38 -3.64 -10.75
C ALA A 285 -30.84 -5.10 -10.92
N HIS A 286 -30.82 -5.62 -12.15
CA HIS A 286 -31.15 -7.02 -12.43
C HIS A 286 -30.12 -7.99 -11.83
N ASP A 287 -28.83 -7.72 -11.98
CA ASP A 287 -27.77 -8.58 -11.43
C ASP A 287 -27.70 -8.56 -9.89
N LEU A 288 -28.02 -7.41 -9.27
CA LEU A 288 -28.16 -7.31 -7.81
C LEU A 288 -29.38 -8.08 -7.31
N ALA A 289 -30.51 -7.97 -8.01
CA ALA A 289 -31.75 -8.68 -7.67
C ALA A 289 -31.62 -10.19 -7.84
N VAL A 290 -30.93 -10.66 -8.89
CA VAL A 290 -30.66 -12.08 -9.12
C VAL A 290 -29.70 -12.63 -8.05
N SER A 291 -28.70 -11.87 -7.62
CA SER A 291 -27.82 -12.28 -6.51
C SER A 291 -28.57 -12.37 -5.18
N ALA A 292 -29.43 -11.40 -4.87
CA ALA A 292 -30.22 -11.40 -3.64
C ALA A 292 -31.24 -12.56 -3.57
N VAL A 293 -31.89 -12.90 -4.69
CA VAL A 293 -32.85 -14.02 -4.77
C VAL A 293 -32.15 -15.38 -4.65
N LEU A 294 -30.90 -15.50 -5.10
CA LEU A 294 -30.14 -16.75 -5.04
C LEU A 294 -29.49 -16.99 -3.67
N ASP A 295 -29.11 -15.94 -2.94
CA ASP A 295 -28.68 -16.04 -1.54
C ASP A 295 -29.82 -16.55 -0.63
N ASP A 296 -31.05 -16.08 -0.87
CA ASP A 296 -32.27 -16.51 -0.15
C ASP A 296 -32.65 -17.97 -0.48
N ALA A 297 -32.40 -18.42 -1.71
CA ALA A 297 -32.58 -19.82 -2.12
C ALA A 297 -31.51 -20.77 -1.53
N GLY A 298 -30.31 -20.25 -1.24
CA GLY A 298 -29.24 -20.95 -0.54
C GLY A 298 -29.55 -21.20 0.94
N GLU A 299 -30.05 -20.19 1.66
CA GLU A 299 -30.42 -20.33 3.08
C GLU A 299 -31.65 -21.24 3.29
N LEU A 300 -32.64 -21.20 2.39
CA LEU A 300 -33.83 -22.08 2.45
C LEU A 300 -33.51 -23.57 2.31
N LEU A 301 -32.34 -23.93 1.76
CA LEU A 301 -31.85 -25.31 1.64
C LEU A 301 -31.04 -25.77 2.86
N VAL A 302 -30.37 -24.85 3.56
CA VAL A 302 -29.59 -25.14 4.78
C VAL A 302 -30.50 -25.39 6.00
N ASP A 303 -31.64 -24.70 6.09
CA ASP A 303 -32.55 -24.82 7.25
C ASP A 303 -33.35 -26.14 7.29
N ARG A 304 -33.31 -26.95 6.22
CA ARG A 304 -33.88 -28.32 6.20
C ARG A 304 -32.96 -29.38 6.79
N SER A 305 -31.67 -29.11 6.99
CA SER A 305 -30.66 -30.15 7.29
C SER A 305 -30.10 -30.20 8.72
N GLY A 306 -30.52 -29.37 9.69
CA GLY A 306 -29.91 -29.54 11.02
C GLY A 306 -30.46 -28.74 12.20
N ALA A 307 -31.32 -29.39 12.98
CA ALA A 307 -31.34 -29.17 14.42
C ALA A 307 -30.03 -29.69 15.04
N ARG A 308 -29.09 -28.77 15.35
CA ARG A 308 -27.91 -29.07 16.17
C ARG A 308 -28.34 -29.36 17.61
N ARG A 309 -27.97 -30.54 18.13
CA ARG A 309 -27.93 -30.85 19.56
C ARG A 309 -26.55 -30.48 20.08
N ASP A 310 -26.47 -29.51 20.98
CA ASP A 310 -25.33 -29.37 21.88
C ASP A 310 -25.46 -30.42 22.98
N ALA A 311 -24.40 -31.23 23.17
CA ALA A 311 -24.25 -32.15 24.28
C ALA A 311 -23.23 -31.59 25.27
N ALA A 312 -23.55 -31.79 26.56
CA ALA A 312 -22.76 -31.48 27.74
C ALA A 312 -21.44 -32.26 27.84
#